data_AF-A0A7X2PQE3-F1
#
_entry.id   AF-A0A7X2PQE3-F1
#
_cell.length_a   1.000
_cell.length_b   1.000
_cell.length_c   1.000
_cell.angle_alpha   90.00
_cell.angle_beta   90.00
_cell.angle_gamma   90.00
#
_symmetry.space_group_name_H-M   'P 1'
#
loop_
_entity.id
_entity.type
_entity.pdbx_description
1 polymer ?
#
loop_
_entity_poly.entity_id
_entity_poly.type
_entity_poly.pdbx_seq_one_letter_code
_entity_poly.pdbx_strand_id
1 'polypeptide(L)'
;MIFTYLLVEGPHDAAFAGRILRHAGLNPIRLAEQVDAFWSPLIKLPFPHRGDLLKRMPVPYFYQNNDVSVAIHVVGGDGSFADTLQESLAVLPITRLAAVGILLDTDSEKAPSVRFDELRATLLAYIPVWPNQPGAVADGPLRTGVFVLPDNTSHGTLEDLLLESAALSWPETLPLARDFVANAQATLTGADLRELRKPAGLNKATVACIGTLLRPGKSIQASIDDNGWLAIHSPRQQNLQTFLNRLIGR
;
A
#
# COMPACT_ATOMS: atom_id res chain seq x y z
N MET A 1 -0.70 19.61 13.58
CA MET A 1 -1.00 18.26 13.06
C MET A 1 -1.33 18.36 11.58
N ILE A 2 -0.54 17.69 10.73
CA ILE A 2 -0.76 17.50 9.30
C ILE A 2 -1.53 16.19 9.13
N PHE A 3 -2.70 16.23 8.51
CA PHE A 3 -3.53 15.04 8.26
C PHE A 3 -3.35 14.57 6.81
N THR A 4 -2.85 13.35 6.64
CA THR A 4 -2.64 12.74 5.32
C THR A 4 -3.47 11.48 5.18
N TYR A 5 -4.21 11.37 4.08
CA TYR A 5 -4.99 10.19 3.74
C TYR A 5 -4.31 9.44 2.59
N LEU A 6 -3.93 8.19 2.81
CA LEU A 6 -3.24 7.36 1.82
C LEU A 6 -4.14 6.18 1.46
N LEU A 7 -4.51 6.04 0.20
CA LEU A 7 -5.19 4.83 -0.28
C LEU A 7 -4.18 3.87 -0.88
N VAL A 8 -4.37 2.58 -0.62
CA VAL A 8 -3.54 1.51 -1.15
C VAL A 8 -4.41 0.34 -1.62
N GLU A 9 -3.91 -0.47 -2.54
CA GLU A 9 -4.68 -1.55 -3.14
C GLU A 9 -4.94 -2.69 -2.14
N GLY A 10 -3.86 -3.22 -1.56
CA GLY A 10 -3.87 -4.37 -0.70
C GLY A 10 -3.28 -4.12 0.69
N PRO A 11 -3.46 -5.09 1.59
CA PRO A 11 -2.93 -4.97 2.95
C PRO A 11 -1.40 -5.17 3.01
N HIS A 12 -0.76 -5.75 1.99
CA HIS A 12 0.71 -5.78 1.91
C HIS A 12 1.27 -4.38 1.65
N ASP A 13 0.63 -3.62 0.76
CA ASP A 13 0.97 -2.23 0.46
C ASP A 13 0.80 -1.35 1.70
N ALA A 14 -0.27 -1.56 2.47
CA ALA A 14 -0.47 -0.88 3.73
C ALA A 14 0.64 -1.18 4.73
N ALA A 15 1.03 -2.44 4.89
CA ALA A 15 2.12 -2.85 5.79
C ALA A 15 3.45 -2.23 5.36
N PHE A 16 3.77 -2.25 4.05
CA PHE A 16 5.02 -1.70 3.55
C PHE A 16 5.08 -0.18 3.64
N ALA A 17 4.01 0.53 3.26
CA ALA A 17 3.90 1.97 3.45
C ALA A 17 4.00 2.33 4.94
N GLY A 18 3.31 1.59 5.81
CA GLY A 18 3.40 1.73 7.26
C GLY A 18 4.82 1.54 7.80
N ARG A 19 5.57 0.57 7.25
CA ARG A 19 6.98 0.35 7.58
C ARG A 19 7.85 1.54 7.20
N ILE A 20 7.62 2.16 6.04
CA ILE A 20 8.32 3.39 5.63
C ILE A 20 7.98 4.55 6.57
N LEU A 21 6.70 4.74 6.92
CA LEU A 21 6.26 5.79 7.85
C LEU A 21 6.87 5.60 9.25
N ARG A 22 7.01 4.36 9.72
CA ARG A 22 7.71 4.04 10.98
C ARG A 22 9.18 4.40 10.92
N HIS A 23 9.85 4.16 9.80
CA HIS A 23 11.22 4.61 9.61
C HIS A 23 11.31 6.14 9.61
N ALA A 24 10.27 6.84 9.13
CA ALA A 24 10.14 8.29 9.26
C ALA A 24 9.73 8.75 10.68
N GLY A 25 9.64 7.86 11.68
CA GLY A 25 9.36 8.23 13.07
C GLY A 25 7.87 8.42 13.41
N LEU A 26 6.96 7.89 12.59
CA LEU A 26 5.54 7.80 12.96
C LEU A 26 5.27 6.48 13.68
N ASN A 27 4.45 6.52 14.74
CA ASN A 27 4.11 5.34 15.51
C ASN A 27 2.76 4.77 15.06
N PRO A 28 2.61 3.44 14.94
CA PRO A 28 1.33 2.82 14.63
C PRO A 28 0.37 2.99 15.80
N ILE A 29 -0.89 3.31 15.50
CA ILE A 29 -1.96 3.43 16.47
C ILE A 29 -2.83 2.18 16.44
N ARG A 30 -3.04 1.59 17.61
CA ARG A 30 -3.69 0.29 17.77
C ARG A 30 -5.05 0.39 18.46
N LEU A 31 -5.25 1.40 19.29
CA LEU A 31 -6.47 1.58 20.07
C LEU A 31 -7.29 2.74 19.49
N ALA A 32 -8.60 2.54 19.37
CA ALA A 32 -9.51 3.54 18.80
C ALA A 32 -9.47 4.88 19.57
N GLU A 33 -9.28 4.84 20.89
CA GLU A 33 -9.15 6.02 21.75
C GLU A 33 -7.88 6.85 21.51
N GLN A 34 -6.86 6.27 20.86
CA GLN A 34 -5.61 6.95 20.52
C GLN A 34 -5.64 7.60 19.13
N VAL A 35 -6.67 7.31 18.33
CA VAL A 35 -6.85 7.86 16.99
C VAL A 35 -7.26 9.33 17.13
N ASP A 36 -6.56 10.22 16.42
CA ASP A 36 -6.92 11.64 16.39
C ASP A 36 -8.40 11.82 15.99
N ALA A 37 -9.10 12.72 16.68
CA ALA A 37 -10.53 12.96 16.48
C ALA A 37 -10.89 13.32 15.03
N PHE A 38 -9.94 13.87 14.25
CA PHE A 38 -10.08 14.09 12.81
C PHE A 38 -10.49 12.81 12.05
N TRP A 39 -9.95 11.65 12.41
CA TRP A 39 -10.22 10.37 11.75
C TRP A 39 -11.44 9.62 12.33
N SER A 40 -12.06 10.15 13.39
CA SER A 40 -13.20 9.50 14.05
C SER A 40 -14.34 9.08 13.10
N PRO A 41 -14.68 9.84 12.04
CA PRO A 41 -15.69 9.41 11.08
C PRO A 41 -15.35 8.11 10.33
N LEU A 42 -14.07 7.81 10.10
CA LEU A 42 -13.64 6.61 9.37
C LEU A 42 -13.71 5.33 10.21
N ILE A 43 -13.83 5.44 11.53
CA ILE A 43 -13.86 4.27 12.44
C ILE A 43 -15.27 3.98 12.99
N LYS A 44 -16.21 4.93 12.85
CA LYS A 44 -17.60 4.81 13.32
C LYS A 44 -18.52 4.21 12.26
N LEU A 45 -18.10 3.08 11.70
CA LEU A 45 -18.85 2.37 10.67
C LEU A 45 -19.84 1.37 11.30
N PRO A 46 -21.05 1.19 10.73
CA PRO A 46 -21.99 0.19 11.21
C PRO A 46 -21.45 -1.22 10.97
N PHE A 47 -21.62 -2.10 11.96
CA PHE A 47 -21.30 -3.52 11.86
C PHE A 47 -22.58 -4.34 11.63
N PRO A 48 -22.56 -5.35 10.72
CA PRO A 48 -21.49 -5.67 9.77
C PRO A 48 -21.41 -4.68 8.60
N HIS A 49 -20.20 -4.45 8.08
CA HIS A 49 -20.01 -3.56 6.93
C HIS A 49 -20.76 -4.12 5.71
N ARG A 50 -21.70 -3.34 5.18
CA ARG A 50 -22.58 -3.74 4.05
C ARG A 50 -23.31 -5.08 4.27
N GLY A 51 -23.57 -5.46 5.52
CA GLY A 51 -24.28 -6.71 5.81
C GLY A 51 -23.42 -7.98 5.82
N ASP A 52 -22.13 -7.90 5.50
CA ASP A 52 -21.25 -9.06 5.38
C ASP A 52 -20.49 -9.33 6.70
N LEU A 53 -20.82 -10.46 7.34
CA LEU A 53 -20.22 -10.89 8.61
C LEU A 53 -18.80 -11.45 8.47
N LEU A 54 -18.40 -11.89 7.27
CA LEU A 54 -17.10 -12.49 7.00
C LEU A 54 -16.08 -11.44 6.53
N LYS A 55 -16.57 -10.33 5.98
CA LYS A 55 -15.72 -9.22 5.55
C LYS A 55 -15.18 -8.45 6.75
N ARG A 56 -13.88 -8.17 6.72
CA ARG A 56 -13.24 -7.29 7.70
C ARG A 56 -13.81 -5.88 7.58
N MET A 57 -14.07 -5.23 8.72
CA MET A 57 -14.42 -3.80 8.74
C MET A 57 -13.32 -2.98 8.05
N PRO A 58 -13.66 -2.05 7.14
CA PRO A 58 -12.68 -1.27 6.38
C PRO A 58 -12.13 -0.11 7.21
N VAL A 59 -11.53 -0.44 8.35
CA VAL A 59 -10.89 0.53 9.24
C VAL A 59 -9.46 0.78 8.73
N PRO A 60 -9.05 2.04 8.45
CA PRO A 60 -7.69 2.36 8.05
C PRO A 60 -6.65 1.97 9.10
N TYR A 61 -5.40 1.78 8.65
CA TYR A 61 -4.25 1.74 9.53
C TYR A 61 -3.83 3.16 9.86
N PHE A 62 -3.61 3.47 11.14
CA PHE A 62 -3.26 4.81 11.58
C PHE A 62 -1.81 4.87 12.05
N TYR A 63 -1.09 5.91 11.62
CA TYR A 63 0.28 6.20 12.03
C TYR A 63 0.39 7.67 12.43
N GLN A 64 0.99 8.00 13.56
CA GLN A 64 1.10 9.39 14.00
C GLN A 64 2.36 9.69 14.80
N ASN A 65 2.75 10.96 14.79
CA ASN A 65 3.64 11.57 15.77
C ASN A 65 3.08 12.96 16.19
N ASN A 66 3.90 13.82 16.77
CA ASN A 66 3.43 15.15 17.23
C ASN A 66 3.00 16.08 16.08
N ASP A 67 3.52 15.87 14.88
CA ASP A 67 3.37 16.79 13.76
C ASP A 67 2.47 16.25 12.66
N VAL A 68 2.46 14.93 12.44
CA VAL A 68 1.82 14.25 11.30
C VAL A 68 0.94 13.11 11.81
N SER A 69 -0.25 12.98 11.22
CA SER A 69 -1.16 11.85 11.39
C SER A 69 -1.60 11.34 10.01
N VAL A 70 -1.39 10.05 9.78
CA VAL A 70 -1.65 9.38 8.49
C VAL A 70 -2.67 8.26 8.69
N ALA A 71 -3.69 8.23 7.84
CA ALA A 71 -4.59 7.09 7.71
C ALA A 71 -4.31 6.38 6.38
N ILE A 72 -3.95 5.10 6.43
CA ILE A 72 -3.73 4.23 5.28
C ILE A 72 -4.97 3.34 5.07
N HIS A 73 -5.76 3.61 4.04
CA HIS A 73 -6.98 2.88 3.73
C HIS A 73 -6.72 1.86 2.62
N VAL A 74 -6.96 0.59 2.92
CA VAL A 74 -6.92 -0.50 1.93
C VAL A 74 -8.25 -0.52 1.15
N VAL A 75 -8.19 -0.28 -0.16
CA VAL A 75 -9.37 -0.30 -1.04
C VAL A 75 -9.91 -1.72 -1.23
N GLY A 76 -9.02 -2.70 -1.41
CA GLY A 76 -9.39 -4.10 -1.65
C GLY A 76 -9.99 -4.36 -3.04
N GLY A 77 -10.33 -5.63 -3.32
CA GLY A 77 -10.70 -6.08 -4.67
C GLY A 77 -12.12 -5.74 -5.16
N ASP A 78 -12.99 -5.24 -4.29
CA ASP A 78 -14.40 -4.94 -4.63
C ASP A 78 -14.66 -3.45 -4.88
N GLY A 79 -13.69 -2.57 -4.61
CA GLY A 79 -13.84 -1.12 -4.67
C GLY A 79 -12.87 -0.48 -5.67
N SER A 80 -13.27 0.64 -6.25
CA SER A 80 -12.33 1.51 -6.95
C SER A 80 -11.70 2.51 -5.97
N PHE A 81 -10.48 2.97 -6.27
CA PHE A 81 -9.85 4.08 -5.54
C PHE A 81 -10.73 5.33 -5.51
N ALA A 82 -11.43 5.61 -6.63
CA ALA A 82 -12.29 6.77 -6.79
C ALA A 82 -13.51 6.71 -5.86
N ASP A 83 -14.21 5.57 -5.82
CA ASP A 83 -15.38 5.39 -4.95
C ASP A 83 -14.98 5.44 -3.48
N THR A 84 -13.88 4.77 -3.12
CA THR A 84 -13.37 4.77 -1.73
C THR A 84 -12.96 6.17 -1.29
N LEU A 85 -12.34 6.94 -2.18
CA LEU A 85 -12.00 8.33 -1.93
C LEU A 85 -13.28 9.16 -1.73
N GLN A 86 -14.27 9.03 -2.62
CA GLN A 86 -15.54 9.75 -2.51
C GLN A 86 -16.24 9.46 -1.18
N GLU A 87 -16.41 8.18 -0.83
CA GLU A 87 -17.06 7.75 0.42
C GLU A 87 -16.34 8.34 1.64
N SER A 88 -15.01 8.38 1.62
CA SER A 88 -14.20 8.91 2.72
C SER A 88 -14.26 10.44 2.80
N LEU A 89 -14.17 11.14 1.67
CA LEU A 89 -14.26 12.60 1.63
C LEU A 89 -15.65 13.11 2.02
N ALA A 90 -16.71 12.31 1.82
CA ALA A 90 -18.07 12.65 2.24
C ALA A 90 -18.22 12.78 3.77
N VAL A 91 -17.36 12.12 4.55
CA VAL A 91 -17.42 12.11 6.01
C VAL A 91 -16.26 12.84 6.69
N LEU A 92 -15.17 13.09 5.97
CA LEU A 92 -14.00 13.79 6.50
C LEU A 92 -14.14 15.32 6.36
N PRO A 93 -13.61 16.12 7.31
CA PRO A 93 -13.55 17.57 7.14
C PRO A 93 -12.39 17.93 6.18
N ILE A 94 -12.68 17.92 4.87
CA ILE A 94 -11.71 18.11 3.77
C ILE A 94 -10.86 19.37 3.96
N THR A 95 -11.42 20.45 4.50
CA THR A 95 -10.71 21.72 4.74
C THR A 95 -9.54 21.62 5.73
N ARG A 96 -9.50 20.54 6.52
CA ARG A 96 -8.41 20.24 7.47
C ARG A 96 -7.48 19.12 6.97
N LEU A 97 -7.81 18.49 5.84
CA LEU A 97 -6.99 17.46 5.23
C LEU A 97 -5.84 18.14 4.48
N ALA A 98 -4.60 17.75 4.78
CA ALA A 98 -3.41 18.36 4.19
C ALA A 98 -2.91 17.62 2.94
N ALA A 99 -3.19 16.31 2.84
CA ALA A 99 -2.82 15.54 1.66
C ALA A 99 -3.69 14.31 1.39
N VAL A 100 -3.80 13.93 0.12
CA VAL A 100 -4.34 12.64 -0.35
C VAL A 100 -3.31 11.95 -1.26
N GLY A 101 -2.91 10.74 -0.92
CA GLY A 101 -2.01 9.93 -1.73
C GLY A 101 -2.67 8.63 -2.17
N ILE A 102 -2.16 8.04 -3.25
CA ILE A 102 -2.52 6.70 -3.70
C ILE A 102 -1.27 5.91 -4.02
N LEU A 103 -1.20 4.65 -3.57
CA LEU A 103 -0.25 3.65 -4.09
C LEU A 103 -1.02 2.69 -5.02
N LEU A 104 -0.59 2.61 -6.27
CA LEU A 104 -1.26 1.86 -7.34
C LEU A 104 -0.33 0.77 -7.86
N ASP A 105 -0.76 -0.49 -7.88
CA ASP A 105 0.00 -1.57 -8.53
C ASP A 105 -0.11 -1.51 -10.06
N THR A 106 0.90 -2.06 -10.75
CA THR A 106 0.89 -2.27 -12.21
C THR A 106 0.87 -3.75 -12.56
N ASP A 107 -0.12 -4.45 -12.02
CA ASP A 107 -0.37 -5.88 -12.29
C ASP A 107 -1.07 -6.15 -13.64
N SER A 108 -1.22 -5.15 -14.50
CA SER A 108 -1.91 -5.26 -15.79
C SER A 108 -0.96 -5.08 -16.97
N GLU A 109 -1.41 -5.51 -18.15
CA GLU A 109 -0.69 -5.31 -19.41
C GLU A 109 -0.55 -3.82 -19.80
N LYS A 110 -1.28 -2.91 -19.13
CA LYS A 110 -1.23 -1.48 -19.41
C LYS A 110 0.03 -0.86 -18.84
N ALA A 111 0.65 0.03 -19.62
CA ALA A 111 1.79 0.82 -19.16
C ALA A 111 1.44 1.63 -17.88
N PRO A 112 2.40 1.83 -16.96
CA PRO A 112 2.19 2.58 -15.72
C PRO A 112 1.56 3.97 -15.92
N SER A 113 1.98 4.69 -16.97
CA SER A 113 1.42 6.00 -17.34
C SER A 113 -0.06 5.94 -17.71
N VAL A 114 -0.47 4.91 -18.45
CA VAL A 114 -1.87 4.72 -18.86
C VAL A 114 -2.75 4.43 -17.64
N ARG A 115 -2.31 3.55 -16.73
CA ARG A 115 -3.06 3.29 -15.49
C ARG A 115 -3.18 4.54 -14.62
N PHE A 116 -2.11 5.33 -14.53
CA PHE A 116 -2.12 6.62 -13.85
C PHE A 116 -3.14 7.57 -14.48
N ASP A 117 -3.14 7.74 -15.80
CA ASP A 117 -4.03 8.68 -16.50
C ASP A 117 -5.50 8.29 -16.35
N GLU A 118 -5.82 6.99 -16.47
CA GLU A 118 -7.17 6.45 -16.26
C GLU A 118 -7.66 6.72 -14.83
N LEU A 119 -6.83 6.40 -13.82
CA LEU A 119 -7.16 6.66 -12.43
C LEU A 119 -7.32 8.17 -12.19
N ARG A 120 -6.35 8.98 -12.63
CA ARG A 120 -6.36 10.45 -12.49
C ARG A 120 -7.63 11.06 -13.09
N ALA A 121 -8.09 10.59 -14.25
CA ALA A 121 -9.32 11.07 -14.87
C ALA A 121 -10.54 10.88 -13.96
N THR A 122 -10.62 9.77 -13.23
CA THR A 122 -11.71 9.52 -12.26
C THR A 122 -11.56 10.36 -10.99
N LEU A 123 -10.33 10.55 -10.50
CA LEU A 123 -10.05 11.31 -9.27
C LEU A 123 -10.33 12.81 -9.41
N LEU A 124 -10.21 13.36 -10.63
CA LEU A 124 -10.50 14.76 -10.94
C LEU A 124 -11.95 15.15 -10.66
N ALA A 125 -12.88 14.19 -10.60
CA ALA A 125 -14.27 14.44 -10.22
C ALA A 125 -14.43 14.84 -8.74
N TYR A 126 -13.46 14.48 -7.88
CA TYR A 126 -13.55 14.67 -6.43
C TYR A 126 -12.53 15.66 -5.88
N ILE A 127 -11.31 15.66 -6.44
CA ILE A 127 -10.27 16.63 -6.10
C ILE A 127 -9.73 17.22 -7.41
N PRO A 128 -9.84 18.54 -7.64
CA PRO A 128 -9.56 19.14 -8.95
C PRO A 128 -8.07 19.24 -9.28
N VAL A 129 -7.19 19.12 -8.28
CA VAL A 129 -5.75 19.25 -8.45
C VAL A 129 -5.10 17.89 -8.23
N TRP A 130 -4.53 17.33 -9.29
CA TRP A 130 -3.66 16.16 -9.28
C TRP A 130 -2.44 16.44 -10.16
N PRO A 131 -1.26 15.87 -9.84
CA PRO A 131 -0.10 15.97 -10.71
C PRO A 131 -0.38 15.37 -12.08
N ASN A 132 0.44 15.71 -13.08
CA ASN A 132 0.32 15.21 -14.45
C ASN A 132 1.24 14.01 -14.74
N GLN A 133 1.97 13.53 -13.74
CA GLN A 133 2.90 12.41 -13.85
C GLN A 133 2.83 11.53 -12.60
N PRO A 134 3.00 10.21 -12.73
CA PRO A 134 3.10 9.32 -11.58
C PRO A 134 4.36 9.64 -10.76
N GLY A 135 4.26 9.46 -9.44
CA GLY A 135 5.33 9.73 -8.47
C GLY A 135 5.52 11.20 -8.12
N ALA A 136 4.89 12.12 -8.85
CA ALA A 136 4.86 13.53 -8.47
C ALA A 136 3.84 13.79 -7.36
N VAL A 137 4.07 14.86 -6.59
CA VAL A 137 3.12 15.41 -5.61
C VAL A 137 2.80 16.83 -6.06
N ALA A 138 1.51 17.12 -6.29
CA ALA A 138 1.04 18.46 -6.57
C ALA A 138 0.97 19.26 -5.26
N ASP A 139 1.55 20.45 -5.27
CA ASP A 139 1.50 21.38 -4.15
C ASP A 139 0.18 22.16 -4.13
N GLY A 140 -0.21 22.60 -2.94
CA GLY A 140 -1.43 23.36 -2.71
C GLY A 140 -1.93 23.22 -1.27
N PRO A 141 -3.11 23.81 -0.95
CA PRO A 141 -3.75 23.64 0.36
C PRO A 141 -4.03 22.17 0.70
N LEU A 142 -4.31 21.37 -0.34
CA LEU A 142 -4.42 19.92 -0.27
C LEU A 142 -3.41 19.31 -1.26
N ARG A 143 -2.33 18.71 -0.74
CA ARG A 143 -1.36 18.01 -1.60
C ARG A 143 -1.98 16.74 -2.15
N THR A 144 -1.68 16.41 -3.40
CA THR A 144 -2.16 15.17 -4.01
C THR A 144 -1.06 14.45 -4.77
N GLY A 145 -1.12 13.12 -4.79
CA GLY A 145 -0.13 12.33 -5.52
C GLY A 145 -0.55 10.89 -5.73
N VAL A 146 -0.09 10.30 -6.82
CA VAL A 146 -0.24 8.87 -7.10
C VAL A 146 1.14 8.31 -7.35
N PHE A 147 1.54 7.32 -6.57
CA PHE A 147 2.75 6.54 -6.83
C PHE A 147 2.33 5.23 -7.48
N VAL A 148 2.95 4.92 -8.60
CA VAL A 148 2.66 3.71 -9.35
C VAL A 148 3.81 2.73 -9.13
N LEU A 149 3.52 1.58 -8.54
CA LEU A 149 4.54 0.60 -8.19
C LEU A 149 5.13 -0.06 -9.45
N PRO A 150 6.42 -0.43 -9.42
CA PRO A 150 7.34 -0.30 -8.29
C PRO A 150 8.10 1.05 -8.25
N ASP A 151 8.13 1.82 -9.34
CA ASP A 151 9.03 2.97 -9.51
C ASP A 151 8.46 4.12 -10.37
N ASN A 152 7.17 4.08 -10.70
CA ASN A 152 6.41 4.97 -11.58
C ASN A 152 6.60 4.78 -13.10
N THR A 153 7.56 3.96 -13.53
CA THR A 153 7.90 3.83 -14.96
C THR A 153 7.89 2.40 -15.47
N SER A 154 8.29 1.45 -14.63
CA SER A 154 8.40 0.03 -14.94
C SER A 154 7.10 -0.69 -14.59
N HIS A 155 6.82 -1.79 -15.29
CA HIS A 155 5.80 -2.73 -14.82
C HIS A 155 6.29 -3.48 -13.58
N GLY A 156 5.37 -3.76 -12.66
CA GLY A 156 5.64 -4.51 -11.45
C GLY A 156 4.68 -4.21 -10.32
N THR A 157 5.02 -4.71 -9.16
CA THR A 157 4.18 -4.72 -7.95
C THR A 157 5.02 -4.41 -6.74
N LEU A 158 4.40 -4.30 -5.58
CA LEU A 158 5.11 -4.29 -4.31
C LEU A 158 6.09 -5.46 -4.17
N GLU A 159 5.73 -6.66 -4.64
CA GLU A 159 6.58 -7.83 -4.49
C GLU A 159 7.96 -7.68 -5.16
N ASP A 160 8.08 -6.89 -6.22
CA ASP A 160 9.37 -6.59 -6.85
C ASP A 160 10.30 -5.83 -5.87
N LEU A 161 9.76 -4.83 -5.17
CA LEU A 161 10.49 -4.07 -4.14
C LEU A 161 10.89 -4.95 -2.95
N LEU A 162 10.00 -5.87 -2.55
CA LEU A 162 10.26 -6.80 -1.45
C LEU A 162 11.34 -7.83 -1.81
N LEU A 163 11.34 -8.34 -3.04
CA LEU A 163 12.35 -9.30 -3.50
C LEU A 163 13.73 -8.67 -3.65
N GLU A 164 13.82 -7.40 -4.05
CA GLU A 164 15.09 -6.65 -3.98
C GLU A 164 15.61 -6.54 -2.55
N SER A 165 14.73 -6.23 -1.60
CA SER A 165 15.13 -6.17 -0.19
C SER A 165 15.55 -7.54 0.32
N ALA A 166 14.84 -8.60 -0.07
CA ALA A 166 15.21 -9.95 0.30
C ALA A 166 16.58 -10.36 -0.25
N ALA A 167 16.96 -9.91 -1.44
CA ALA A 167 18.28 -10.18 -1.99
C ALA A 167 19.42 -9.55 -1.15
N LEU A 168 19.14 -8.44 -0.46
CA LEU A 168 20.08 -7.76 0.42
C LEU A 168 20.06 -8.32 1.85
N SER A 169 18.85 -8.53 2.40
CA SER A 169 18.65 -8.91 3.81
C SER A 169 18.77 -10.42 4.04
N TRP A 170 18.43 -11.24 3.03
CA TRP A 170 18.42 -12.70 3.10
C TRP A 170 18.95 -13.34 1.82
N PRO A 171 20.22 -13.07 1.43
CA PRO A 171 20.80 -13.54 0.17
C PRO A 171 20.81 -15.07 0.03
N GLU A 172 20.85 -15.81 1.14
CA GLU A 172 20.81 -17.28 1.14
C GLU A 172 19.38 -17.84 1.15
N THR A 173 18.41 -17.12 1.75
CA THR A 173 17.02 -17.58 1.85
C THR A 173 16.24 -17.34 0.56
N LEU A 174 16.52 -16.24 -0.14
CA LEU A 174 15.81 -15.91 -1.39
C LEU A 174 15.95 -17.00 -2.48
N PRO A 175 17.15 -17.56 -2.77
CA PRO A 175 17.30 -18.67 -3.70
C PRO A 175 16.48 -19.90 -3.28
N LEU A 176 16.52 -20.28 -2.00
CA LEU A 176 15.77 -21.43 -1.48
C LEU A 176 14.26 -21.27 -1.68
N ALA A 177 13.73 -20.07 -1.42
CA ALA A 177 12.32 -19.75 -1.64
C ALA A 177 11.93 -19.80 -3.13
N ARG A 178 12.79 -19.27 -4.01
CA ARG A 178 12.57 -19.33 -5.47
C ARG A 178 12.56 -20.76 -5.98
N ASP A 179 13.52 -21.58 -5.54
CA ASP A 179 13.61 -22.99 -5.94
C ASP A 179 12.37 -23.77 -5.48
N PHE A 180 11.92 -23.55 -4.24
CA PHE A 180 10.69 -24.15 -3.74
C PHE A 180 9.47 -23.78 -4.60
N VAL A 181 9.29 -22.50 -4.90
CA VAL A 181 8.17 -22.01 -5.71
C VAL A 181 8.25 -22.53 -7.15
N ALA A 182 9.44 -22.57 -7.75
CA ALA A 182 9.65 -23.11 -9.10
C ALA A 182 9.32 -24.60 -9.17
N ASN A 183 9.76 -25.38 -8.18
CA ASN A 183 9.43 -26.80 -8.08
C ASN A 183 7.93 -27.02 -7.88
N ALA A 184 7.28 -26.20 -7.06
CA ALA A 184 5.83 -26.22 -6.89
C ALA A 184 5.11 -25.89 -8.19
N GLN A 185 5.56 -24.88 -8.94
CA GLN A 185 5.00 -24.50 -10.24
C GLN A 185 5.08 -25.66 -11.26
N ALA A 186 6.18 -26.40 -11.27
CA ALA A 186 6.38 -27.55 -12.15
C ALA A 186 5.54 -28.79 -11.75
N THR A 187 5.13 -28.88 -10.47
CA THR A 187 4.47 -30.07 -9.92
C THR A 187 2.94 -29.90 -9.82
N LEU A 188 2.48 -28.69 -9.49
CA LEU A 188 1.04 -28.39 -9.35
C LEU A 188 0.34 -28.41 -10.70
N THR A 189 -0.93 -28.82 -10.71
CA THR A 189 -1.72 -28.93 -11.94
C THR A 189 -3.10 -28.31 -11.79
N GLY A 190 -3.77 -28.04 -12.91
CA GLY A 190 -5.16 -27.62 -12.92
C GLY A 190 -5.44 -26.36 -12.10
N ALA A 191 -6.40 -26.47 -11.17
CA ALA A 191 -6.87 -25.36 -10.36
C ALA A 191 -5.84 -24.86 -9.34
N ASP A 192 -4.96 -25.74 -8.85
CA ASP A 192 -3.98 -25.40 -7.82
C ASP A 192 -2.89 -24.44 -8.33
N LEU A 193 -2.66 -24.44 -9.65
CA LEU A 193 -1.69 -23.56 -10.31
C LEU A 193 -2.29 -22.18 -10.68
N ARG A 194 -3.60 -21.99 -10.50
CA ARG A 194 -4.31 -20.79 -10.98
C ARG A 194 -3.76 -19.50 -10.40
N GLU A 195 -3.54 -19.44 -9.09
CA GLU A 195 -3.04 -18.24 -8.42
C GLU A 195 -1.57 -17.95 -8.79
N LEU A 196 -0.74 -18.99 -8.92
CA LEU A 196 0.66 -18.85 -9.34
C LEU A 196 0.80 -18.36 -10.80
N ARG A 197 -0.20 -18.60 -11.64
CA ARG A 197 -0.25 -18.12 -13.04
C ARG A 197 -0.72 -16.68 -13.18
N LYS A 198 -1.30 -16.08 -12.15
CA LYS A 198 -1.69 -14.66 -12.19
C LYS A 198 -0.44 -13.78 -12.32
N PRO A 199 -0.58 -12.54 -12.83
CA PRO A 199 0.49 -11.55 -12.75
C PRO A 199 1.05 -11.45 -11.33
N ALA A 200 2.37 -11.40 -11.22
CA ALA A 200 3.13 -11.43 -9.95
C ALA A 200 2.89 -12.67 -9.04
N GLY A 201 2.17 -13.71 -9.47
CA GLY A 201 1.84 -14.88 -8.64
C GLY A 201 3.07 -15.60 -8.07
N LEU A 202 4.10 -15.80 -8.90
CA LEU A 202 5.37 -16.39 -8.46
C LEU A 202 6.13 -15.50 -7.47
N ASN A 203 6.12 -14.18 -7.68
CA ASN A 203 6.75 -13.23 -6.78
C ASN A 203 6.04 -13.23 -5.42
N LYS A 204 4.70 -13.20 -5.42
CA LYS A 204 3.85 -13.32 -4.23
C LYS A 204 4.13 -14.60 -3.46
N ALA A 205 4.20 -15.74 -4.14
CA ALA A 205 4.53 -17.01 -3.51
C ALA A 205 5.95 -17.02 -2.92
N THR A 206 6.93 -16.43 -3.61
CA THR A 206 8.31 -16.34 -3.13
C THR A 206 8.41 -15.48 -1.87
N VAL A 207 7.79 -14.30 -1.90
CA VAL A 207 7.71 -13.39 -0.73
C VAL A 207 7.00 -14.08 0.43
N ALA A 208 5.88 -14.77 0.18
CA ALA A 208 5.14 -15.51 1.20
C ALA A 208 5.97 -16.67 1.80
N CYS A 209 6.76 -17.37 0.99
CA CYS A 209 7.67 -18.42 1.45
C CYS A 209 8.71 -17.86 2.42
N ILE A 210 9.40 -16.76 2.04
CA ILE A 210 10.35 -16.07 2.92
C ILE A 210 9.65 -15.60 4.20
N GLY A 211 8.50 -14.95 4.09
CA GLY A 211 7.75 -14.47 5.25
C GLY A 211 7.35 -15.60 6.22
N THR A 212 6.98 -16.76 5.69
CA THR A 212 6.66 -17.95 6.49
C THR A 212 7.87 -18.48 7.25
N LEU A 213 9.06 -18.46 6.64
CA LEU A 213 10.31 -18.87 7.30
C LEU A 213 10.69 -17.88 8.42
N LEU A 214 10.50 -16.58 8.20
CA LEU A 214 10.84 -15.53 9.16
C LEU A 214 9.84 -15.41 10.32
N ARG A 215 8.57 -15.69 10.05
CA ARG A 215 7.45 -15.57 10.98
C ARG A 215 6.47 -16.74 10.84
N PRO A 216 6.85 -17.95 11.29
CA PRO A 216 5.96 -19.12 11.20
C PRO A 216 4.61 -18.88 11.89
N GLY A 217 3.52 -19.24 11.20
CA GLY A 217 2.15 -19.10 11.72
C GLY A 217 1.61 -17.65 11.76
N LYS A 218 2.30 -16.69 11.12
CA LYS A 218 1.83 -15.30 10.97
C LYS A 218 1.59 -14.96 9.51
N SER A 219 0.79 -13.92 9.28
CA SER A 219 0.63 -13.38 7.93
C SER A 219 1.92 -12.73 7.45
N ILE A 220 2.10 -12.67 6.13
CA ILE A 220 3.23 -11.97 5.50
C ILE A 220 3.29 -10.49 5.90
N GLN A 221 2.15 -9.84 6.15
CA GLN A 221 2.09 -8.45 6.63
C GLN A 221 2.88 -8.27 7.94
N ALA A 222 2.73 -9.21 8.88
CA ALA A 222 3.48 -9.17 10.13
C ALA A 222 4.99 -9.33 9.91
N SER A 223 5.39 -10.08 8.87
CA SER A 223 6.80 -10.13 8.47
C SER A 223 7.26 -8.81 7.87
N ILE A 224 6.50 -8.24 6.92
CA ILE A 224 6.77 -6.91 6.31
C ILE A 224 6.97 -5.83 7.38
N ASP A 225 6.11 -5.84 8.41
CA ASP A 225 6.15 -4.87 9.51
C ASP A 225 7.38 -5.00 10.42
N ASP A 226 7.86 -6.22 10.65
CA ASP A 226 8.80 -6.50 11.72
C ASP A 226 10.22 -6.89 11.26
N ASN A 227 10.35 -7.49 10.08
CA ASN A 227 11.60 -8.01 9.55
C ASN A 227 12.30 -7.01 8.61
N GLY A 228 13.46 -7.40 8.07
CA GLY A 228 14.35 -6.59 7.21
C GLY A 228 13.85 -6.35 5.78
N TRP A 229 12.54 -6.17 5.57
CA TRP A 229 11.95 -5.92 4.24
C TRP A 229 12.15 -4.48 3.73
N LEU A 230 12.60 -3.58 4.60
CA LEU A 230 12.90 -2.21 4.23
C LEU A 230 14.40 -2.06 3.96
N ALA A 231 14.77 -1.92 2.70
CA ALA A 231 16.13 -1.66 2.24
C ALA A 231 16.19 -0.27 1.59
N ILE A 232 16.30 0.77 2.43
CA ILE A 232 16.29 2.20 2.02
C ILE A 232 17.47 2.57 1.12
N HIS A 233 18.44 1.67 0.92
CA HIS A 233 19.49 1.85 -0.06
C HIS A 233 19.09 1.42 -1.49
N SER A 234 17.95 0.75 -1.67
CA SER A 234 17.38 0.49 -3.01
C SER A 234 16.82 1.79 -3.60
N PRO A 235 17.23 2.18 -4.83
CA PRO A 235 16.70 3.37 -5.50
C PRO A 235 15.17 3.38 -5.62
N ARG A 236 14.54 2.22 -5.88
CA ARG A 236 13.08 2.15 -6.05
C ARG A 236 12.34 2.38 -4.73
N GLN A 237 12.88 1.88 -3.62
CA GLN A 237 12.33 2.17 -2.29
C GLN A 237 12.58 3.61 -1.84
N GLN A 238 13.72 4.20 -2.21
CA GLN A 238 13.98 5.63 -1.99
C GLN A 238 12.99 6.51 -2.74
N ASN A 239 12.59 6.14 -3.96
CA ASN A 239 11.56 6.86 -4.71
C ASN A 239 10.23 6.85 -3.96
N LEU A 240 9.79 5.69 -3.47
CA LEU A 240 8.56 5.59 -2.68
C LEU A 240 8.66 6.36 -1.36
N GLN A 241 9.81 6.28 -0.66
CA GLN A 241 10.05 7.05 0.56
C GLN A 241 9.99 8.56 0.29
N THR A 242 10.62 9.02 -0.80
CA THR A 242 10.61 10.43 -1.20
C THR A 242 9.20 10.91 -1.51
N PHE A 243 8.42 10.10 -2.23
CA PHE A 243 7.01 10.37 -2.48
C PHE A 243 6.21 10.51 -1.18
N LEU A 244 6.33 9.54 -0.26
CA LEU A 244 5.62 9.56 1.02
C LEU A 244 6.03 10.75 1.88
N ASN A 245 7.33 11.09 1.95
CA ASN A 245 7.84 12.25 2.68
C ASN A 245 7.24 13.56 2.13
N ARG A 246 7.29 13.76 0.80
CA ARG A 246 6.70 14.95 0.17
C ARG A 246 5.20 15.04 0.44
N LEU A 247 4.48 13.91 0.39
CA LEU A 247 3.05 13.86 0.65
C LEU A 247 2.72 14.32 2.09
N ILE A 248 3.47 13.82 3.08
CA ILE A 248 3.29 14.20 4.49
C ILE A 248 3.91 15.57 4.85
N GLY A 249 4.50 16.28 3.89
CA GLY A 249 5.05 17.63 4.07
C GLY A 249 6.43 17.63 4.73
N ARG A 250 7.27 16.66 4.39
CA ARG A 250 8.67 16.53 4.82
C ARG A 250 9.64 16.51 3.64
#